data_AF-A0A164J9F7-F1
#
_entry.id   AF-A0A164J9F7-F1
#
_cell.length_a   1.000
_cell.length_b   1.000
_cell.length_c   1.000
_cell.angle_alpha   90.00
_cell.angle_beta   90.00
_cell.angle_gamma   90.00
#
_symmetry.space_group_name_H-M   'P 1'
#
loop_
_entity.id
_entity.type
_entity.pdbx_description
1 polymer ?
#
loop_
_entity_poly.entity_id
_entity_poly.type
_entity_poly.pdbx_seq_one_letter_code
_entity_poly.pdbx_strand_id
1 'polypeptide(L)'
;PQGEKATEVVQDTFVKFGWIKGVLVRCLLNIWGVMLFLRLSWVVGQAGIGEGVIIIALACIVTTITGLSMSAISTNGNIKGGGTYYMISRSLGPDFGASIGVIFAVANAVAVAM
;
A
#
# COMPACT_ATOMS: atom_id res chain seq x y z
N PRO A 1 -23.05 -43.29 19.50
CA PRO A 1 -23.84 -42.13 19.97
C PRO A 1 -22.98 -41.19 20.84
N GLN A 2 -22.15 -40.35 20.21
CA GLN A 2 -21.49 -39.23 20.88
C GLN A 2 -21.29 -38.08 19.89
N GLY A 3 -22.05 -37.01 20.11
CA GLY A 3 -21.49 -35.66 20.06
C GLY A 3 -21.27 -35.02 18.70
N GLU A 4 -22.34 -34.89 17.91
CA GLU A 4 -22.49 -33.77 16.98
C GLU A 4 -22.51 -32.48 17.82
N LYS A 5 -21.34 -31.90 18.09
CA LYS A 5 -21.24 -30.50 18.48
C LYS A 5 -21.02 -29.72 17.20
N ALA A 6 -22.10 -29.12 16.73
CA ALA A 6 -22.11 -28.07 15.74
C ALA A 6 -21.00 -27.07 16.08
N THR A 7 -19.91 -27.13 15.31
CA THR A 7 -19.02 -26.00 15.16
C THR A 7 -19.84 -24.96 14.43
N GLU A 8 -20.53 -24.12 15.20
CA GLU A 8 -21.17 -22.92 14.72
C GLU A 8 -20.05 -22.08 14.08
N VAL A 9 -19.93 -22.22 12.76
CA VAL A 9 -19.13 -21.32 11.93
C VAL A 9 -19.78 -19.98 12.13
N VAL A 10 -19.21 -19.18 13.03
CA VAL A 10 -19.44 -17.75 13.08
C VAL A 10 -19.05 -17.23 11.71
N GLN A 11 -20.04 -17.16 10.83
CA GLN A 11 -19.91 -16.59 9.50
C GLN A 11 -19.85 -15.09 9.73
N ASP A 12 -18.69 -14.64 10.23
CA ASP A 12 -18.31 -13.25 10.26
C ASP A 12 -18.52 -12.77 8.83
N THR A 13 -19.54 -11.94 8.64
CA THR A 13 -19.95 -11.49 7.32
C THR A 13 -18.91 -10.47 6.89
N PHE A 14 -17.73 -10.96 6.47
CA PHE A 14 -16.67 -10.15 5.93
C PHE A 14 -17.25 -9.41 4.74
N VAL A 15 -17.52 -8.12 4.93
CA VAL A 15 -17.96 -7.23 3.87
C VAL A 15 -16.85 -7.21 2.82
N LYS A 16 -17.07 -7.94 1.72
CA LYS A 16 -16.13 -7.97 0.60
C LYS A 16 -16.17 -6.62 -0.10
N PHE A 17 -15.10 -5.85 0.05
CA PHE A 17 -14.96 -4.59 -0.67
C PHE A 17 -14.58 -4.86 -2.14
N GLY A 18 -15.23 -4.16 -3.08
CA GLY A 18 -14.80 -4.13 -4.47
C GLY A 18 -13.54 -3.27 -4.65
N TRP A 19 -12.97 -3.26 -5.86
CA TRP A 19 -11.72 -2.54 -6.15
C TRP A 19 -11.80 -1.03 -5.91
N ILE A 20 -12.95 -0.40 -6.19
CA ILE A 20 -13.14 1.06 -5.98
C ILE A 20 -13.05 1.41 -4.49
N LYS A 21 -13.94 0.84 -3.67
CA LYS A 21 -14.04 1.18 -2.24
C LYS A 21 -12.89 0.57 -1.42
N GLY A 22 -12.40 -0.59 -1.82
CA GLY A 22 -11.37 -1.34 -1.11
C GLY A 22 -9.95 -0.87 -1.40
N VAL A 23 -9.65 -0.49 -2.64
CA VAL A 23 -8.27 -0.18 -3.09
C VAL A 23 -8.15 1.26 -3.57
N LEU A 24 -8.91 1.67 -4.59
CA LEU A 24 -8.75 3.00 -5.21
C LEU A 24 -8.93 4.14 -4.20
N VAL A 25 -10.05 4.16 -3.48
CA VAL A 25 -10.35 5.20 -2.49
C VAL A 25 -9.32 5.18 -1.35
N ARG A 26 -8.91 3.99 -0.90
CA ARG A 26 -7.90 3.81 0.15
C ARG A 26 -6.52 4.32 -0.27
N CYS A 27 -6.11 4.06 -1.51
CA CYS A 27 -4.85 4.57 -2.07
C CYS A 27 -4.89 6.09 -2.27
N LEU A 28 -5.98 6.65 -2.81
CA LEU A 28 -6.12 8.10 -3.00
C LEU A 28 -6.01 8.85 -1.66
N LEU A 29 -6.69 8.35 -0.62
CA LEU A 29 -6.62 8.94 0.73
C LEU A 29 -5.23 8.83 1.37
N ASN A 30 -4.44 7.82 1.01
CA ASN A 30 -3.08 7.67 1.52
C ASN A 30 -2.08 8.58 0.79
N ILE A 31 -2.29 8.85 -0.50
CA ILE A 31 -1.42 9.74 -1.30
C ILE A 31 -1.75 11.21 -1.04
N TRP A 32 -3.02 11.57 -0.89
CA TRP A 32 -3.46 12.94 -0.58
C TRP A 32 -3.18 13.28 0.89
N GLY A 33 -1.91 13.59 1.18
CA GLY A 33 -1.44 13.98 2.51
C GLY A 33 -1.24 15.48 2.69
N VAL A 34 -0.79 15.85 3.90
CA VAL A 34 -0.53 17.25 4.30
C VAL A 34 0.50 17.94 3.39
N MET A 35 1.42 17.15 2.81
CA MET A 35 2.50 17.63 1.96
C MET A 35 1.99 18.31 0.68
N LEU A 36 0.87 17.83 0.12
CA LEU A 36 0.28 18.42 -1.10
C LEU A 36 -0.21 19.85 -0.84
N PHE A 37 -0.79 20.12 0.33
CA PHE A 37 -1.35 21.43 0.65
C PHE A 37 -0.34 22.41 1.26
N LEU A 38 0.55 21.94 2.14
CA LEU A 38 1.48 22.81 2.87
C LEU A 38 2.84 22.98 2.19
N ARG A 39 3.36 21.94 1.54
CA ARG A 39 4.73 21.94 0.98
C ARG A 39 4.76 22.24 -0.51
N LEU A 40 3.75 21.84 -1.28
CA LEU A 40 3.75 22.04 -2.73
C LEU A 40 3.87 23.52 -3.13
N SER A 41 3.10 24.39 -2.47
CA SER A 41 3.15 25.84 -2.73
C SER A 41 4.53 26.44 -2.42
N TRP A 42 5.20 25.95 -1.37
CA TRP A 42 6.55 26.40 -1.02
C TRP A 42 7.61 25.88 -2.00
N VAL A 43 7.50 24.61 -2.41
CA VAL A 43 8.40 24.01 -3.42
C VAL A 43 8.28 24.74 -4.75
N VAL A 44 7.06 24.99 -5.23
CA VAL A 44 6.83 25.76 -6.47
C VAL A 44 7.29 27.21 -6.32
N GLY A 45 7.19 27.79 -5.11
CA GLY A 45 7.67 29.14 -4.82
C GLY A 45 9.21 29.29 -4.82
N GLN A 46 9.95 28.24 -4.47
CA GLN A 46 11.42 28.24 -4.46
C GLN A 46 12.04 27.74 -5.78
N ALA A 47 11.53 26.64 -6.32
CA ALA A 47 12.05 26.02 -7.55
C ALA A 47 11.47 26.66 -8.83
N GLY A 48 10.33 27.34 -8.73
CA GLY A 48 9.55 27.80 -9.88
C GLY A 48 8.66 26.70 -10.46
N ILE A 49 7.82 27.10 -11.43
CA ILE A 49 6.82 26.20 -12.02
C ILE A 49 7.46 25.11 -12.88
N GLY A 50 8.50 25.44 -13.67
CA GLY A 50 9.16 24.48 -14.56
C GLY A 50 9.83 23.33 -13.79
N GLU A 51 10.74 23.66 -12.88
CA GLU A 51 11.43 22.67 -12.04
C GLU A 51 10.45 21.95 -11.09
N GLY A 52 9.43 22.65 -10.57
CA GLY A 52 8.39 22.04 -9.76
C GLY A 52 7.65 20.92 -10.50
N VAL A 53 7.31 21.12 -11.78
CA VAL A 53 6.69 20.08 -12.62
C VAL A 53 7.65 18.91 -12.86
N ILE A 54 8.95 19.17 -13.06
CA ILE A 54 9.95 18.11 -13.24
C ILE A 54 10.06 17.24 -11.99
N ILE A 55 10.10 17.85 -10.79
CA ILE A 55 10.15 17.12 -9.51
C ILE A 55 8.91 16.20 -9.36
N ILE A 56 7.72 16.73 -9.66
CA ILE A 56 6.48 15.95 -9.60
C ILE A 56 6.51 14.82 -10.63
N ALA A 57 6.97 15.08 -11.85
CA ALA A 57 7.07 14.07 -12.91
C ALA A 57 8.02 12.93 -12.52
N LEU A 58 9.19 13.25 -11.95
CA LEU A 58 10.14 12.25 -11.45
C LEU A 58 9.54 11.41 -10.32
N ALA A 59 8.84 12.05 -9.37
CA ALA A 59 8.16 11.33 -8.29
C ALA A 59 7.09 10.37 -8.85
N CYS A 60 6.28 10.84 -9.81
CA CYS A 60 5.28 10.01 -10.49
C CYS A 60 5.91 8.81 -11.23
N ILE A 61 7.06 9.01 -11.89
CA ILE A 61 7.78 7.91 -12.57
C ILE A 61 8.20 6.85 -11.56
N VAL A 62 8.84 7.24 -10.46
CA VAL A 62 9.26 6.31 -9.40
C VAL A 62 8.07 5.55 -8.83
N THR A 63 6.99 6.24 -8.44
CA THR A 63 5.78 5.59 -7.89
C THR A 63 5.11 4.67 -8.91
N THR A 64 5.10 5.02 -10.20
CA THR A 64 4.53 4.18 -11.26
C THR A 64 5.32 2.90 -11.45
N ILE A 65 6.66 2.98 -11.48
CA ILE A 65 7.52 1.78 -11.59
C ILE A 65 7.30 0.87 -10.38
N THR A 66 7.30 1.42 -9.16
CA THR A 66 7.02 0.63 -7.94
C THR A 66 5.62 0.01 -7.98
N GLY A 67 4.62 0.74 -8.45
CA GLY A 67 3.25 0.24 -8.62
C GLY A 67 3.15 -0.91 -9.62
N LEU A 68 3.89 -0.84 -10.73
CA LEU A 68 3.98 -1.93 -11.71
C LEU A 68 4.67 -3.17 -11.11
N SER A 69 5.76 -2.99 -10.36
CA SER A 69 6.41 -4.10 -9.64
C SER A 69 5.47 -4.76 -8.62
N MET A 70 4.73 -3.96 -7.86
CA MET A 70 3.72 -4.46 -6.92
C MET A 70 2.59 -5.19 -7.63
N SER A 71 2.17 -4.71 -8.80
CA SER A 71 1.16 -5.39 -9.62
C SER A 71 1.63 -6.78 -10.06
N ALA A 72 2.90 -6.89 -10.50
CA ALA A 72 3.51 -8.16 -10.85
C ALA A 72 3.57 -9.13 -9.66
N ILE A 73 3.95 -8.65 -8.46
CA ILE A 73 3.94 -9.44 -7.22
C ILE A 73 2.51 -9.93 -6.89
N SER A 74 1.53 -9.03 -6.94
CA SER A 74 0.12 -9.34 -6.66
C SER A 74 -0.56 -10.24 -7.70
N THR A 75 0.08 -10.46 -8.85
CA THR A 75 -0.40 -11.41 -9.87
C THR A 75 0.36 -12.73 -9.83
N ASN A 76 1.40 -12.84 -8.98
CA ASN A 76 2.26 -14.03 -8.91
C ASN A 76 1.88 -14.91 -7.70
N GLY A 77 1.01 -15.90 -7.95
CA GLY A 77 0.60 -16.92 -6.99
C GLY A 77 -0.83 -16.77 -6.45
N ASN A 78 -1.23 -17.70 -5.57
CA ASN A 78 -2.57 -17.69 -4.96
C ASN A 78 -2.59 -16.87 -3.67
N ILE A 79 -3.14 -15.67 -3.75
CA ILE A 79 -3.24 -14.74 -2.61
C ILE A 79 -4.46 -15.12 -1.77
N LYS A 80 -4.20 -15.79 -0.65
CA LYS A 80 -5.19 -15.96 0.42
C LYS A 80 -5.40 -14.62 1.14
N GLY A 81 -6.41 -14.53 2.01
CA GLY A 81 -6.80 -13.29 2.72
C GLY A 81 -5.74 -12.72 3.69
N GLY A 82 -4.63 -12.21 3.16
CA GLY A 82 -3.55 -11.54 3.87
C GLY A 82 -3.27 -10.14 3.33
N GLY A 83 -2.41 -9.40 4.03
CA GLY A 83 -2.01 -8.03 3.65
C GLY A 83 -0.75 -7.97 2.77
N THR A 84 -0.21 -6.77 2.62
CA THR A 84 0.96 -6.47 1.77
C THR A 84 2.19 -7.32 2.10
N TYR A 85 2.53 -7.48 3.39
CA TYR A 85 3.64 -8.32 3.82
C TYR A 85 3.46 -9.80 3.45
N TYR A 86 2.22 -10.30 3.57
CA TYR A 86 1.88 -11.68 3.21
C TYR A 86 2.06 -11.94 1.71
N MET A 87 1.66 -10.98 0.86
CA MET A 87 1.87 -11.07 -0.59
C MET A 87 3.37 -11.07 -0.93
N ILE A 88 4.15 -10.13 -0.37
CA ILE A 88 5.58 -9.99 -0.67
C ILE A 88 6.39 -11.21 -0.21
N SER A 89 6.21 -11.65 1.04
CA SER A 89 6.95 -12.79 1.60
C SER A 89 6.68 -14.11 0.87
N ARG A 90 5.48 -14.27 0.27
CA ARG A 90 5.12 -15.45 -0.53
C ARG A 90 5.72 -15.43 -1.93
N SER A 91 5.77 -14.27 -2.58
CA SER A 91 6.29 -14.16 -3.95
C SER A 91 7.82 -14.04 -4.02
N LEU A 92 8.46 -13.44 -3.00
CA LEU A 92 9.92 -13.16 -2.98
C LEU A 92 10.71 -14.01 -1.97
N GLY A 93 10.04 -14.75 -1.08
CA GLY A 93 10.67 -15.53 -0.03
C GLY A 93 10.88 -14.77 1.30
N PRO A 94 11.28 -15.49 2.36
CA PRO A 94 11.33 -14.95 3.72
C PRO A 94 12.39 -13.86 3.92
N ASP A 95 13.58 -13.98 3.31
CA ASP A 95 14.66 -13.01 3.48
C ASP A 95 14.31 -11.62 2.92
N PHE A 96 13.87 -11.57 1.66
CA PHE A 96 13.43 -10.32 1.04
C PHE A 96 12.16 -9.78 1.68
N GLY A 97 11.20 -10.66 2.01
CA GLY A 97 9.97 -10.26 2.69
C GLY A 97 10.22 -9.57 4.02
N ALA A 98 11.10 -10.14 4.86
CA ALA A 98 11.45 -9.59 6.17
C ALA A 98 12.11 -8.21 6.07
N SER A 99 13.14 -8.06 5.22
CA SER A 99 13.84 -6.78 5.07
C SER A 99 12.92 -5.67 4.57
N ILE A 100 12.13 -5.93 3.52
CA ILE A 100 11.18 -4.97 2.96
C ILE A 100 10.09 -4.63 3.98
N GLY A 101 9.61 -5.63 4.72
CA GLY A 101 8.60 -5.46 5.76
C GLY A 101 9.04 -4.56 6.90
N VAL A 102 10.27 -4.74 7.40
CA VAL A 102 10.82 -3.91 8.49
C VAL A 102 10.99 -2.46 8.04
N ILE A 103 11.58 -2.22 6.86
CA ILE A 103 11.76 -0.86 6.33
C ILE A 103 10.41 -0.18 6.12
N PHE A 104 9.42 -0.89 5.57
CA PHE A 104 8.09 -0.34 5.35
C PHE A 104 7.35 -0.02 6.66
N ALA A 105 7.51 -0.85 7.69
CA ALA A 105 6.92 -0.60 9.02
C ALA A 105 7.50 0.67 9.65
N VAL A 106 8.83 0.84 9.62
CA VAL A 106 9.51 2.03 10.14
C VAL A 106 9.11 3.27 9.34
N ALA A 107 9.06 3.18 8.01
CA ALA A 107 8.65 4.29 7.16
C ALA A 107 7.23 4.79 7.50
N ASN A 108 6.27 3.87 7.70
CA ASN A 108 4.92 4.25 8.12
C ASN A 108 4.88 4.82 9.55
N ALA A 109 5.68 4.30 10.47
CA ALA A 109 5.73 4.82 11.84
C ALA A 109 6.25 6.27 11.87
N VAL A 110 7.29 6.58 11.08
CA VAL A 110 7.81 7.95 10.94
C VAL A 110 6.80 8.84 10.22
N ALA A 111 6.11 8.33 9.20
CA ALA A 111 5.08 9.09 8.49
C ALA A 111 3.91 9.51 9.38
N VAL A 112 3.57 8.75 10.43
CA VAL A 112 2.55 9.14 11.42
C VAL A 112 3.01 10.31 12.30
N ALA A 113 4.32 10.45 12.53
CA ALA A 113 4.89 11.53 13.34
C ALA A 113 5.10 12.85 12.56
N MET A 114 5.05 12.80 11.23
CA MET A 114 5.27 13.93 10.31
C MET A 114 3.97 14.70 10.03
#